data_AF-A0A844DHI0-F1
#
_entry.id   AF-A0A844DHI0-F1
#
_cell.length_a   1.000
_cell.length_b   1.000
_cell.length_c   1.000
_cell.angle_alpha   90.00
_cell.angle_beta   90.00
_cell.angle_gamma   90.00
#
_symmetry.space_group_name_H-M   'P 1'
#
loop_
_entity.id
_entity.type
_entity.pdbx_description
1 polymer ?
#
loop_
_entity_poly.entity_id
_entity_poly.type
_entity_poly.pdbx_seq_one_letter_code
_entity_poly.pdbx_strand_id
1 'polypeptide(L)'
;MWRKLVVAGLCAVQVGAALAADLSDADRSAVKLGIRRDFLTAVSGACGRKFPEHASAYDSAVQAWRKANEAKPKQADVLMVSLTSRDDARAMGPLLEEEKRTLQDWQTNQLGISQQKAPSMADCDKLYASLATLP
;
A
#
# COMPACT_ATOMS: atom_id res chain seq x y z
N MET A 1 -32.73 42.42 -30.66
CA MET A 1 -33.05 41.29 -29.75
C MET A 1 -31.77 40.85 -29.05
N TRP A 2 -31.83 40.64 -27.74
CA TRP A 2 -30.68 40.53 -26.83
C TRP A 2 -29.86 39.24 -26.95
N ARG A 3 -28.56 39.39 -26.62
CA ARG A 3 -27.58 38.33 -26.29
C ARG A 3 -28.11 37.36 -25.23
N LYS A 4 -27.79 36.07 -25.37
CA LYS A 4 -27.52 35.18 -24.23
C LYS A 4 -26.29 34.35 -24.51
N LEU A 5 -25.20 34.70 -23.82
CA LEU A 5 -24.07 33.82 -23.55
C LEU A 5 -24.58 32.65 -22.71
N VAL A 6 -24.29 31.42 -23.12
CA VAL A 6 -24.37 30.24 -22.25
C VAL A 6 -22.97 29.99 -21.71
N VAL A 7 -22.80 30.34 -20.45
CA VAL A 7 -21.72 29.85 -19.59
C VAL A 7 -22.12 28.46 -19.13
N ALA A 8 -21.31 27.45 -19.40
CA ALA A 8 -21.39 26.19 -18.68
C ALA A 8 -20.03 25.45 -18.71
N GLY A 9 -19.35 25.49 -17.57
CA GLY A 9 -18.58 24.35 -17.07
C GLY A 9 -17.25 24.08 -17.74
N LEU A 10 -16.30 25.02 -17.64
CA LEU A 10 -14.90 24.60 -17.52
C LEU A 10 -14.81 23.78 -16.22
N CYS A 11 -14.71 22.45 -16.37
CA CYS A 11 -14.24 21.57 -15.32
C CYS A 11 -12.92 22.15 -14.81
N ALA A 12 -12.98 22.81 -13.66
CA ALA A 12 -11.82 23.17 -12.90
C ALA A 12 -11.14 21.85 -12.54
N VAL A 13 -10.10 21.50 -13.30
CA VAL A 13 -9.10 20.56 -12.84
C VAL A 13 -8.47 21.26 -11.65
N GLN A 14 -9.01 21.01 -10.45
CA GLN A 14 -8.37 21.34 -9.20
C GLN A 14 -7.13 20.45 -9.13
N VAL A 15 -6.06 20.91 -9.77
CA VAL A 15 -4.70 20.54 -9.40
C VAL A 15 -4.49 21.18 -8.03
N GLY A 16 -5.00 20.51 -7.00
CA GLY A 16 -4.88 20.89 -5.61
C GLY A 16 -3.45 20.68 -5.15
N ALA A 17 -2.58 21.64 -5.44
CA ALA A 17 -1.34 21.84 -4.72
C ALA A 17 -1.67 22.59 -3.41
N ALA A 18 -2.03 21.84 -2.36
CA ALA A 18 -2.21 22.26 -0.96
C ALA A 18 -2.91 21.10 -0.21
N LEU A 19 -2.46 20.50 0.89
CA LEU A 19 -1.39 20.74 1.84
C LEU A 19 -1.05 19.37 2.47
N ALA A 20 0.24 19.11 2.67
CA ALA A 20 0.82 18.08 3.53
C ALA A 20 0.03 17.70 4.80
N ALA A 21 -0.72 18.64 5.38
CA ALA A 21 -1.32 18.55 6.69
C ALA A 21 -2.65 17.75 6.72
N ASP A 22 -3.30 17.51 5.59
CA ASP A 22 -4.58 16.78 5.59
C ASP A 22 -4.70 15.85 4.37
N LEU A 23 -4.10 14.67 4.48
CA LEU A 23 -4.27 13.61 3.49
C LEU A 23 -5.75 13.21 3.42
N SER A 24 -6.31 13.23 2.21
CA SER A 24 -7.67 12.73 1.97
C SER A 24 -7.77 11.24 2.30
N ASP A 25 -8.99 10.74 2.56
CA ASP A 25 -9.21 9.30 2.79
C ASP A 25 -8.73 8.44 1.61
N ALA A 26 -8.84 8.96 0.39
CA ALA A 26 -8.33 8.31 -0.80
C ALA A 26 -6.80 8.22 -0.79
N ASP A 27 -6.11 9.29 -0.42
CA ASP A 27 -4.65 9.32 -0.32
C ASP A 27 -4.15 8.42 0.82
N ARG A 28 -4.83 8.43 1.97
CA ARG A 28 -4.55 7.50 3.08
C ARG A 28 -4.70 6.06 2.64
N SER A 29 -5.77 5.72 1.93
CA SER A 29 -5.99 4.37 1.38
C SER A 29 -4.90 3.98 0.38
N ALA A 30 -4.49 4.90 -0.50
CA ALA A 30 -3.42 4.66 -1.45
C ALA A 30 -2.09 4.39 -0.74
N VAL A 31 -1.70 5.25 0.21
CA VAL A 31 -0.49 5.11 1.02
C VAL A 31 -0.45 3.76 1.74
N LYS A 32 -1.54 3.37 2.42
CA LYS A 32 -1.63 2.07 3.11
C LYS A 32 -1.39 0.90 2.15
N LEU A 33 -1.97 0.96 0.95
CA LEU A 33 -1.76 -0.07 -0.07
C LEU A 33 -0.33 -0.08 -0.63
N GLY A 34 0.31 1.09 -0.72
CA GLY A 34 1.75 1.20 -1.01
C GLY A 34 2.61 0.51 0.04
N ILE A 35 2.33 0.74 1.33
CA ILE A 35 3.04 0.08 2.45
C ILE A 35 2.88 -1.43 2.39
N ARG A 36 1.67 -1.93 2.10
CA ARG A 36 1.39 -3.36 1.92
C ARG A 36 2.19 -3.96 0.77
N ARG A 37 2.28 -3.27 -0.37
CA ARG A 37 3.11 -3.70 -1.51
C ARG A 37 4.58 -3.84 -1.09
N ASP A 38 5.11 -2.85 -0.37
CA ASP A 38 6.52 -2.84 0.03
C ASP A 38 6.80 -3.95 1.05
N PHE A 39 5.87 -4.16 1.99
CA PHE A 39 5.87 -5.31 2.90
C PHE A 39 5.91 -6.64 2.16
N LEU A 40 5.01 -6.88 1.20
CA LEU A 40 4.98 -8.11 0.41
C LEU A 40 6.26 -8.33 -0.40
N THR A 41 6.86 -7.24 -0.90
CA THR A 41 8.14 -7.29 -1.62
C THR A 41 9.29 -7.70 -0.71
N ALA A 42 9.34 -7.15 0.50
CA ALA A 42 10.36 -7.50 1.49
C ALA A 42 10.23 -8.96 1.95
N VAL A 43 9.01 -9.41 2.25
CA VAL A 43 8.76 -10.79 2.70
C VAL A 43 8.98 -11.80 1.58
N SER A 44 8.62 -11.51 0.33
CA SER A 44 8.87 -12.43 -0.81
C SER A 44 10.35 -12.59 -1.07
N GLY A 45 11.11 -11.48 -1.05
CA GLY A 45 12.56 -11.56 -1.10
C GLY A 45 13.16 -12.38 0.04
N ALA A 46 12.67 -12.25 1.27
CA ALA A 46 13.17 -13.00 2.41
C ALA A 46 12.82 -14.50 2.36
N CYS A 47 11.54 -14.83 2.12
CA CYS A 47 11.06 -16.19 2.00
C CYS A 47 11.69 -16.90 0.79
N GLY A 48 11.77 -16.25 -0.37
CA GLY A 48 12.37 -16.82 -1.58
C GLY A 48 13.87 -17.07 -1.46
N ARG A 49 14.62 -16.22 -0.74
CA ARG A 49 16.03 -16.51 -0.44
C ARG A 49 16.21 -17.70 0.51
N LYS A 50 15.28 -17.89 1.44
CA LYS A 50 15.34 -18.97 2.44
C LYS A 50 14.82 -20.31 1.91
N PHE A 51 13.83 -20.28 1.03
CA PHE A 51 13.17 -21.43 0.41
C PHE A 51 13.12 -21.25 -1.11
N PRO A 52 14.26 -21.40 -1.80
CA PRO A 52 14.38 -21.10 -3.24
C PRO A 52 13.41 -21.89 -4.13
N GLU A 53 13.07 -23.10 -3.73
CA GLU A 53 12.13 -23.99 -4.42
C GLU A 53 10.68 -23.48 -4.41
N HIS A 54 10.32 -22.58 -3.48
CA HIS A 54 9.02 -21.91 -3.43
C HIS A 54 9.05 -20.48 -4.00
N ALA A 55 10.23 -19.92 -4.32
CA ALA A 55 10.39 -18.51 -4.67
C ALA A 55 9.47 -18.08 -5.83
N SER A 56 9.37 -18.89 -6.88
CA SER A 56 8.50 -18.59 -8.03
C SER A 56 7.01 -18.55 -7.65
N ALA A 57 6.57 -19.39 -6.71
CA ALA A 57 5.19 -19.38 -6.23
C ALA A 57 4.90 -18.13 -5.40
N TYR A 58 5.85 -17.73 -4.53
CA TYR A 58 5.74 -16.51 -3.74
C TYR A 58 5.68 -15.26 -4.62
N ASP A 59 6.58 -15.16 -5.61
CA ASP A 59 6.58 -14.05 -6.56
C ASP A 59 5.28 -14.00 -7.37
N SER A 60 4.77 -15.15 -7.82
CA SER A 60 3.51 -15.24 -8.57
C SER A 60 2.32 -14.76 -7.73
N ALA A 61 2.27 -15.15 -6.45
CA ALA A 61 1.22 -14.70 -5.53
C ALA A 61 1.26 -13.17 -5.32
N VAL A 62 2.44 -12.59 -5.12
CA VAL A 62 2.62 -11.14 -4.98
C VAL A 62 2.22 -10.41 -6.26
N GLN A 63 2.58 -10.94 -7.43
CA GLN A 63 2.21 -10.32 -8.72
C GLN A 63 0.70 -10.37 -8.97
N ALA A 64 0.04 -11.47 -8.60
CA ALA A 64 -1.42 -11.57 -8.66
C ALA A 64 -2.09 -10.52 -7.77
N TRP A 65 -1.62 -10.37 -6.52
CA TRP A 65 -2.11 -9.34 -5.61
C TRP A 65 -1.87 -7.92 -6.16
N ARG A 66 -0.69 -7.63 -6.69
CA ARG A 66 -0.37 -6.32 -7.28
C ARG A 66 -1.29 -5.98 -8.45
N LYS A 67 -1.54 -6.94 -9.34
CA LYS A 67 -2.44 -6.76 -10.49
C LYS A 67 -3.87 -6.45 -10.04
N ALA A 68 -4.36 -7.11 -8.99
CA ALA A 68 -5.69 -6.84 -8.43
C ALA A 68 -5.80 -5.44 -7.79
N ASN A 69 -4.68 -4.83 -7.40
CA ASN A 69 -4.64 -3.59 -6.64
C ASN A 69 -4.01 -2.40 -7.39
N GLU A 70 -3.58 -2.56 -8.65
CA GLU A 70 -2.60 -1.72 -9.35
C GLU A 70 -2.84 -0.19 -9.33
N ALA A 71 -4.09 0.28 -9.33
CA ALA A 71 -4.41 1.69 -9.42
C ALA A 71 -3.94 2.51 -8.20
N LYS A 72 -4.12 1.97 -6.99
CA LYS A 72 -3.86 2.68 -5.73
C LYS A 72 -2.36 2.76 -5.36
N PRO A 73 -1.52 1.72 -5.57
CA PRO A 73 -0.09 1.81 -5.30
C PRO A 73 0.62 2.79 -6.23
N LYS A 74 0.17 2.95 -7.49
CA LYS A 74 0.70 4.00 -8.38
C LYS A 74 0.38 5.40 -7.87
N GLN A 75 -0.84 5.61 -7.36
CA GLN A 75 -1.18 6.87 -6.69
C GLN A 75 -0.31 7.09 -5.45
N ALA A 76 -0.04 6.05 -4.66
CA ALA A 76 0.86 6.12 -3.51
C ALA A 76 2.27 6.57 -3.91
N ASP A 77 2.83 6.02 -5.00
CA ASP A 77 4.16 6.42 -5.49
C ASP A 77 4.20 7.91 -5.88
N VAL A 78 3.15 8.40 -6.56
CA VAL A 78 3.02 9.83 -6.92
C VAL A 78 2.92 10.71 -5.67
N LEU A 79 2.16 10.28 -4.66
CA LEU A 79 2.06 10.99 -3.38
C LEU A 79 3.43 11.03 -2.69
N MET A 80 4.13 9.90 -2.57
CA MET A 80 5.41 9.83 -1.87
C MET A 80 6.49 10.73 -2.48
N VAL A 81 6.50 10.91 -3.81
CA VAL A 81 7.44 11.85 -4.47
C VAL A 81 7.02 13.32 -4.36
N SER A 82 5.73 13.58 -4.11
CA SER A 82 5.17 14.93 -4.00
C SER A 82 5.22 15.46 -2.57
N LEU A 83 5.22 14.57 -1.58
CA LEU A 83 5.15 14.86 -0.15
C LEU A 83 6.57 14.93 0.46
N THR A 84 7.31 16.01 0.18
CA THR A 84 8.75 16.14 0.53
C THR A 84 9.06 17.06 1.71
N SER A 85 8.06 17.70 2.32
CA SER A 85 8.24 18.66 3.41
C SER A 85 8.32 17.98 4.80
N ARG A 86 8.69 18.76 5.83
CA ARG A 86 8.64 18.27 7.22
C ARG A 86 7.21 18.03 7.71
N ASP A 87 6.26 18.82 7.21
CA ASP A 87 4.85 18.65 7.59
C ASP A 87 4.25 17.41 6.92
N ASP A 88 4.70 17.08 5.71
CA ASP A 88 4.37 15.82 5.04
C ASP A 88 4.84 14.62 5.87
N ALA A 89 6.10 14.66 6.32
CA ALA A 89 6.65 13.61 7.17
C ALA A 89 5.86 13.44 8.48
N ARG A 90 5.37 14.53 9.07
CA ARG A 90 4.51 14.50 10.27
C ARG A 90 3.15 13.87 10.00
N ALA A 91 2.56 14.08 8.83
CA ALA A 91 1.29 13.46 8.45
C ALA A 91 1.45 11.97 8.09
N MET A 92 2.57 11.59 7.47
CA MET A 92 2.86 10.23 7.02
C MET A 92 3.30 9.29 8.14
N GLY A 93 4.04 9.79 9.14
CA GLY A 93 4.56 8.98 10.24
C GLY A 93 3.49 8.15 10.96
N PRO A 94 2.37 8.75 11.39
CA PRO A 94 1.27 8.01 12.02
C PRO A 94 0.63 6.95 11.12
N LEU A 95 0.51 7.21 9.80
CA LEU A 95 -0.03 6.24 8.85
C LEU A 95 0.88 5.02 8.70
N LEU A 96 2.21 5.23 8.66
CA LEU A 96 3.17 4.14 8.64
C LEU A 96 3.07 3.28 9.89
N GLU A 97 3.02 3.89 11.07
CA GLU A 97 2.92 3.15 12.34
C GLU A 97 1.58 2.43 12.50
N GLU A 98 0.48 3.03 12.03
CA GLU A 98 -0.82 2.37 11.98
C GLU A 98 -0.76 1.12 11.09
N GLU A 99 -0.29 1.28 9.84
CA GLU A 99 -0.29 0.19 8.88
C GLU A 99 0.68 -0.94 9.29
N LYS A 100 1.81 -0.59 9.89
CA LYS A 100 2.73 -1.56 10.49
C LYS A 100 2.03 -2.39 11.57
N ARG A 101 1.25 -1.77 12.47
CA ARG A 101 0.50 -2.52 13.50
C ARG A 101 -0.57 -3.41 12.88
N THR A 102 -1.28 -2.92 11.87
CA THR A 102 -2.27 -3.70 11.13
C THR A 102 -1.65 -4.93 10.47
N LEU A 103 -0.50 -4.77 9.81
CA LEU A 103 0.23 -5.89 9.19
C LEU A 103 0.80 -6.87 10.22
N GLN A 104 1.25 -6.36 11.37
CA GLN A 104 1.71 -7.19 12.48
C GLN A 104 0.57 -8.01 13.08
N ASP A 105 -0.57 -7.37 13.38
CA ASP A 105 -1.77 -8.03 13.88
C ASP A 105 -2.25 -9.13 12.92
N TRP A 106 -2.30 -8.82 11.63
CA TRP A 106 -2.66 -9.80 10.62
C TRP A 106 -1.70 -11.00 10.64
N GLN A 107 -0.39 -10.79 10.64
CA GLN A 107 0.58 -11.89 10.71
C GLN A 107 0.46 -12.70 12.01
N THR A 108 0.41 -12.04 13.16
CA THR A 108 0.50 -12.74 14.45
C THR A 108 -0.84 -13.31 14.88
N ASN A 109 -1.89 -12.50 14.83
CA ASN A 109 -3.18 -12.83 15.45
C ASN A 109 -4.10 -13.53 14.46
N GLN A 110 -4.05 -13.18 13.18
CA GLN A 110 -4.89 -13.84 12.17
C GLN A 110 -4.18 -15.04 11.54
N LEU A 111 -2.89 -14.92 11.22
CA LEU A 111 -2.13 -16.01 10.60
C LEU A 111 -1.35 -16.87 11.60
N GLY A 112 -1.21 -16.47 12.86
CA GLY A 112 -0.43 -17.24 13.84
C GLY A 112 1.07 -17.33 13.52
N ILE A 113 1.59 -16.43 12.68
CA ILE A 113 3.00 -16.39 12.30
C ILE A 113 3.77 -15.60 13.36
N SER A 114 4.76 -16.24 13.97
CA SER A 114 5.55 -15.60 15.03
C SER A 114 6.54 -14.58 14.46
N GLN A 115 6.58 -13.38 15.07
CA GLN A 115 7.61 -12.38 14.79
C GLN A 115 8.88 -12.57 15.63
N GLN A 116 8.89 -13.52 16.57
CA GLN A 116 10.01 -13.74 17.49
C GLN A 116 11.08 -14.68 16.92
N LYS A 117 10.77 -15.36 15.81
CA LYS A 117 11.64 -16.35 15.19
C LYS A 117 11.65 -16.13 13.68
N ALA A 118 12.70 -16.60 13.02
CA ALA A 118 12.71 -16.61 11.57
C ALA A 118 11.55 -17.48 11.04
N PRO A 119 10.83 -17.04 9.99
CA PRO A 119 9.69 -17.79 9.48
C PRO A 119 10.11 -19.17 8.97
N SER A 120 9.28 -20.17 9.24
CA SER A 120 9.37 -21.48 8.62
C SER A 120 8.83 -21.43 7.19
N MET A 121 9.05 -22.50 6.42
CA MET A 121 8.47 -22.64 5.08
C MET A 121 6.94 -22.60 5.14
N ALA A 122 6.35 -23.30 6.11
CA ALA A 122 4.91 -23.30 6.35
C ALA A 122 4.36 -21.90 6.68
N ASP A 123 5.14 -21.07 7.40
CA ASP A 123 4.74 -19.67 7.66
C ASP A 123 4.72 -18.85 6.38
N CYS A 124 5.76 -18.98 5.53
CA CYS A 124 5.81 -18.32 4.23
C CYS A 124 4.65 -18.79 3.34
N ASP A 125 4.45 -20.10 3.20
CA ASP A 125 3.35 -20.67 2.41
C ASP A 125 1.98 -20.17 2.91
N LYS A 126 1.76 -20.16 4.23
CA LYS A 126 0.53 -19.64 4.84
C LYS A 126 0.31 -18.17 4.54
N LEU A 127 1.35 -17.35 4.61
CA LEU A 127 1.26 -15.92 4.28
C LEU A 127 0.81 -15.71 2.83
N TYR A 128 1.41 -16.42 1.87
CA TYR A 128 1.06 -16.27 0.46
C TYR A 128 -0.30 -16.88 0.09
N ALA A 129 -0.70 -17.96 0.76
CA ALA A 129 -2.06 -18.49 0.63
C ALA A 129 -3.13 -17.52 1.17
N SER A 130 -2.74 -16.59 2.04
CA SER A 130 -3.67 -15.66 2.72
C SER A 130 -3.72 -14.27 2.10
N LEU A 131 -3.09 -14.01 0.96
CA LEU A 131 -3.06 -12.65 0.37
C LEU A 131 -4.44 -12.07 0.06
N ALA A 132 -5.46 -12.90 -0.13
CA ALA A 132 -6.83 -12.46 -0.33
C ALA A 132 -7.45 -11.84 0.94
N THR A 133 -6.90 -12.14 2.12
CA THR A 133 -7.34 -11.59 3.41
C THR A 133 -6.38 -10.54 3.96
N LEU A 134 -5.41 -10.10 3.15
CA LEU A 134 -4.57 -8.97 3.52
C LEU A 134 -5.49 -7.77 3.81
N PRO A 135 -5.37 -7.12 4.98
CA PRO A 135 -6.22 -5.99 5.36
C PRO A 135 -6.03 -4.81 4.42
#